data_AF-A0A8B6EZ54-F1
#
_entry.id   AF-A0A8B6EZ54-F1
#
_cell.length_a   1.000
_cell.length_b   1.000
_cell.length_c   1.000
_cell.angle_alpha   90.00
_cell.angle_beta   90.00
_cell.angle_gamma   90.00
#
_symmetry.space_group_name_H-M   'P 1'
#
loop_
_entity.id
_entity.type
_entity.pdbx_description
1 polymer ?
#
loop_
_entity_poly.entity_id
_entity_poly.type
_entity_poly.pdbx_seq_one_letter_code
_entity_poly.pdbx_strand_id
1 'polypeptide(L)'
;MLKQRRISELLTNVDEKTAENVLPDSRRKGFLPHFFNKIENQNYIGEYPAPQDYDMNSMNVEDRHDFLKWYKEKKSKGAISDFAKEIEACCRVDVTILRKACLKFRELILTQTNYEVDAFDSVTIASMCMTIFRTCFLQEEHRVHLVTNTDLALRTRWVNGHGEVWYFDRWLSQKDLLNTHNHVVECKKHQGNEIVRVKKSLGWHTYLSDK
;
A
#
# COMPACT_ATOMS: atom_id res chain seq x y z
N MET A 1 -33.99 10.94 -10.94
CA MET A 1 -32.61 10.91 -11.48
C MET A 1 -31.69 11.66 -10.52
N LEU A 2 -30.94 10.96 -9.67
CA LEU A 2 -29.96 11.57 -8.76
C LEU A 2 -28.59 11.53 -9.44
N LYS A 3 -28.04 12.71 -9.75
CA LYS A 3 -26.68 12.85 -10.30
C LYS A 3 -25.68 12.37 -9.24
N GLN A 4 -24.99 11.26 -9.50
CA GLN A 4 -23.78 10.89 -8.76
C GLN A 4 -22.76 12.02 -8.92
N ARG A 5 -22.54 12.81 -7.87
CA ARG A 5 -21.41 13.75 -7.84
C ARG A 5 -20.12 12.95 -7.82
N ARG A 6 -19.15 13.31 -8.65
CA ARG A 6 -17.84 12.65 -8.70
C ARG A 6 -17.15 12.83 -7.35
N ILE A 7 -16.57 11.76 -6.81
CA ILE A 7 -15.78 11.78 -5.57
C ILE A 7 -14.71 12.89 -5.60
N SER A 8 -14.20 13.23 -6.79
CA SER A 8 -13.25 14.34 -7.00
C SER A 8 -13.77 15.71 -6.56
N GLU A 9 -15.08 15.97 -6.65
CA GLU A 9 -15.69 17.26 -6.29
C GLU A 9 -15.91 17.42 -4.77
N LEU A 10 -15.86 16.32 -4.00
CA LEU A 10 -15.99 16.34 -2.54
C LEU A 10 -14.65 16.54 -1.81
N LEU A 11 -13.53 16.55 -2.55
CA LEU A 11 -12.17 16.54 -2.01
C LEU A 11 -11.47 17.90 -2.04
N THR A 12 -12.09 18.96 -2.59
CA THR A 12 -11.44 20.27 -2.79
C THR A 12 -11.45 21.20 -1.58
N ASN A 13 -12.14 20.86 -0.48
CA ASN A 13 -12.32 21.74 0.67
C ASN A 13 -11.84 21.11 1.99
N VAL A 14 -10.57 20.72 2.10
CA VAL A 14 -9.97 20.40 3.40
C VAL A 14 -8.69 21.21 3.53
N ASP A 15 -8.75 22.27 4.35
CA ASP A 15 -7.62 23.11 4.72
C ASP A 15 -6.44 22.26 5.20
N GLU A 16 -5.33 22.39 4.49
CA GLU A 16 -4.22 21.43 4.45
C GLU A 16 -3.14 21.69 5.53
N LYS A 17 -3.33 22.65 6.45
CA LYS A 17 -2.18 23.23 7.19
C LYS A 17 -2.15 23.09 8.72
N THR A 18 -2.95 22.24 9.37
CA THR A 18 -2.83 22.13 10.85
C THR A 18 -3.14 20.77 11.51
N ALA A 19 -3.43 19.72 10.75
CA ALA A 19 -3.85 18.41 11.31
C ALA A 19 -2.94 17.23 10.90
N GLU A 20 -1.66 17.50 10.65
CA GLU A 20 -0.81 16.59 9.89
C GLU A 20 -0.35 15.34 10.66
N ASN A 21 -0.46 15.28 11.99
CA ASN A 21 0.04 14.13 12.77
C ASN A 21 -0.94 13.45 13.72
N VAL A 22 -2.22 13.80 13.69
CA VAL A 22 -3.23 13.12 14.53
C VAL A 22 -4.23 12.41 13.61
N LEU A 23 -4.24 11.08 13.68
CA LEU A 23 -5.36 10.30 13.15
C LEU A 23 -6.62 10.74 13.88
N PRO A 24 -7.74 11.00 13.19
CA PRO A 24 -9.00 11.31 13.86
C PRO A 24 -9.27 10.24 14.91
N ASP A 25 -9.45 10.65 16.16
CA ASP A 25 -9.77 9.73 17.25
C ASP A 25 -11.10 9.04 16.92
N SER A 26 -11.05 7.74 16.64
CA SER A 26 -12.25 6.95 16.34
C SER A 26 -13.26 7.01 17.48
N ARG A 27 -12.82 7.29 18.72
CA ARG A 27 -13.70 7.46 19.88
C ARG A 27 -14.45 8.80 19.90
N ARG A 28 -13.96 9.83 19.19
CA ARG A 28 -14.67 11.11 19.01
C ARG A 28 -15.73 11.04 17.89
N LYS A 29 -15.75 9.95 17.11
CA LYS A 29 -16.65 9.71 15.97
C LYS A 29 -18.11 9.48 16.37
N GLY A 30 -18.36 9.10 17.62
CA GLY A 30 -19.66 8.55 18.04
C GLY A 30 -19.84 7.10 17.57
N PHE A 31 -20.94 6.48 18.00
CA PHE A 31 -21.25 5.08 17.67
C PHE A 31 -22.24 5.04 16.49
N LEU A 32 -22.01 4.14 15.53
CA LEU A 32 -22.90 3.94 14.38
C LEU A 32 -23.82 2.74 14.63
N PRO A 33 -25.14 2.84 14.39
CA PRO A 33 -26.05 1.71 14.57
C PRO A 33 -25.98 0.77 13.37
N HIS A 34 -25.04 -0.18 13.39
CA HIS A 34 -24.75 -1.11 12.30
C HIS A 34 -25.98 -1.89 11.79
N PHE A 35 -26.83 -2.39 12.69
CA PHE A 35 -28.03 -3.14 12.29
C PHE A 35 -29.18 -2.24 11.85
N PHE A 36 -29.11 -0.93 12.11
CA PHE A 36 -30.05 0.06 11.61
C PHE A 36 -29.74 0.51 10.17
N ASN A 37 -28.54 0.20 9.66
CA ASN A 37 -28.12 0.53 8.30
C ASN A 37 -28.82 -0.34 7.25
N LYS A 38 -30.08 -0.01 6.98
CA LYS A 38 -30.93 -0.63 5.97
C LYS A 38 -31.41 0.43 4.97
N ILE A 39 -31.88 -0.03 3.80
CA ILE A 39 -32.33 0.87 2.72
C ILE A 39 -33.52 1.73 3.20
N GLU A 40 -34.40 1.14 3.99
CA GLU A 40 -35.61 1.77 4.52
C GLU A 40 -35.29 2.93 5.47
N ASN A 41 -34.13 2.88 6.13
CA ASN A 41 -33.71 3.83 7.15
C ASN A 41 -32.80 4.95 6.61
N GLN A 42 -32.43 4.95 5.32
CA GLN A 42 -31.43 5.88 4.77
C GLN A 42 -31.82 7.36 4.92
N ASN A 43 -33.11 7.68 4.97
CA ASN A 43 -33.63 9.05 5.18
C ASN A 43 -34.25 9.23 6.57
N TYR A 44 -33.92 8.35 7.53
CA TYR A 44 -34.47 8.39 8.87
C TYR A 44 -34.02 9.65 9.62
N ILE A 45 -35.00 10.37 10.17
CA ILE A 45 -34.81 11.48 11.09
C ILE A 45 -35.76 11.24 12.27
N GLY A 46 -35.21 11.02 13.46
CA GLY A 46 -36.02 10.67 14.62
C GLY A 46 -35.22 10.40 15.88
N GLU A 47 -35.76 9.59 16.79
CA GLU A 47 -35.06 9.18 18.00
C GLU A 47 -33.83 8.33 17.66
N TYR A 48 -32.83 8.33 18.55
CA TYR A 48 -31.69 7.44 18.38
C TYR A 48 -32.14 5.97 18.38
N PRO A 49 -31.63 5.11 17.46
CA PRO A 49 -31.95 3.68 17.39
C PRO A 49 -31.76 2.94 18.71
N ALA A 50 -32.33 1.74 18.82
CA ALA A 50 -32.23 0.96 20.05
C ALA A 50 -30.77 0.55 20.31
N PRO A 51 -30.33 0.38 21.58
CA PRO A 51 -28.95 -0.04 21.87
C PRO A 51 -28.52 -1.33 21.15
N GLN A 52 -29.46 -2.22 20.90
CA GLN A 52 -29.25 -3.46 20.15
C GLN A 52 -28.79 -3.20 18.71
N ASP A 53 -29.25 -2.11 18.09
CA ASP A 53 -28.89 -1.76 16.71
C ASP A 53 -27.42 -1.35 16.53
N TYR A 54 -26.73 -1.03 17.64
CA TYR A 54 -25.31 -0.67 17.68
C TYR A 54 -24.37 -1.86 17.87
N ASP A 55 -24.91 -3.09 17.87
CA ASP A 55 -24.14 -4.30 18.16
C ASP A 55 -23.43 -4.25 19.52
N MET A 56 -24.11 -3.68 20.52
CA MET A 56 -23.59 -3.53 21.89
C MET A 56 -23.08 -4.86 22.48
N ASN A 57 -23.61 -6.00 22.04
CA ASN A 57 -23.22 -7.31 22.55
C ASN A 57 -21.83 -7.77 22.09
N SER A 58 -21.35 -7.31 20.93
CA SER A 58 -20.00 -7.62 20.44
C SER A 58 -18.93 -6.69 21.01
N MET A 59 -19.32 -5.54 21.57
CA MET A 59 -18.41 -4.60 22.23
C MET A 59 -17.75 -5.23 23.46
N ASN A 60 -16.45 -4.93 23.63
CA ASN A 60 -15.73 -5.23 24.86
C ASN A 60 -16.28 -4.39 26.04
N VAL A 61 -15.82 -4.66 27.25
CA VAL A 61 -16.36 -4.04 28.48
C VAL A 61 -16.17 -2.53 28.49
N GLU A 62 -15.02 -2.03 28.06
CA GLU A 62 -14.69 -0.60 28.06
C GLU A 62 -15.51 0.15 27.01
N ASP A 63 -15.53 -0.34 25.77
CA ASP A 63 -16.29 0.26 24.67
C ASP A 63 -17.79 0.27 24.96
N ARG A 64 -18.31 -0.81 25.59
CA ARG A 64 -19.71 -0.88 26.00
C ARG A 64 -20.04 0.15 27.07
N HIS A 65 -19.15 0.36 28.03
CA HIS A 65 -19.34 1.38 29.06
C HIS A 65 -19.40 2.79 28.45
N ASP A 66 -18.46 3.11 27.56
CA ASP A 66 -18.42 4.41 26.88
C ASP A 66 -19.63 4.62 25.97
N PHE A 67 -20.06 3.57 25.27
CA PHE A 67 -21.30 3.57 24.49
C PHE A 67 -22.52 3.88 25.35
N LEU A 68 -22.72 3.17 26.46
CA LEU A 68 -23.88 3.38 27.32
C LEU A 68 -23.93 4.79 27.90
N LYS A 69 -22.76 5.34 28.26
CA LYS A 69 -22.63 6.72 28.72
C LYS A 69 -23.05 7.71 27.62
N TRP A 70 -22.47 7.58 26.42
CA TRP A 70 -22.81 8.41 25.27
C TRP A 70 -24.30 8.32 24.89
N TYR A 71 -24.85 7.10 24.85
CA TYR A 71 -26.24 6.85 24.48
C TYR A 71 -27.21 7.48 25.48
N LYS A 72 -26.93 7.33 26.78
CA LYS A 72 -27.74 7.95 27.84
C LYS A 72 -27.71 9.48 27.73
N GLU A 73 -26.54 10.07 27.47
CA GLU A 73 -26.41 11.52 27.28
C GLU A 73 -27.19 12.03 26.06
N LYS A 74 -27.16 11.30 24.94
CA LYS A 74 -27.94 11.63 23.74
C LYS A 74 -29.44 11.58 24.00
N LYS A 75 -29.90 10.49 24.64
CA LYS A 75 -31.30 10.30 24.98
C LYS A 75 -31.80 11.34 25.98
N SER A 76 -31.02 11.66 27.02
CA SER A 76 -31.41 12.67 28.02
C SER A 76 -31.52 14.08 27.45
N LYS A 77 -30.78 14.38 26.39
CA LYS A 77 -30.84 15.68 25.69
C LYS A 77 -31.98 15.75 24.67
N GLY A 78 -32.75 14.68 24.47
CA GLY A 78 -33.75 14.60 23.41
C GLY A 78 -33.15 14.80 22.01
N ALA A 79 -31.89 14.38 21.82
CA ALA A 79 -31.20 14.59 20.56
C ALA A 79 -31.89 13.79 19.44
N ILE A 80 -32.07 14.43 18.28
CA ILE A 80 -32.59 13.79 17.08
C ILE A 80 -31.43 13.19 16.29
N SER A 81 -31.56 11.94 15.89
CA SER A 81 -30.67 11.27 14.95
C SER A 81 -31.08 11.58 13.52
N ASP A 82 -30.13 12.09 12.73
CA ASP A 82 -30.24 12.24 11.28
C ASP A 82 -29.30 11.20 10.66
N PHE A 83 -29.87 10.06 10.27
CA PHE A 83 -29.08 8.88 9.97
C PHE A 83 -28.21 9.07 8.72
N ALA A 84 -28.68 9.82 7.73
CA ALA A 84 -27.92 10.16 6.53
C ALA A 84 -26.65 10.95 6.89
N LYS A 85 -26.77 11.95 7.77
CA LYS A 85 -25.62 12.74 8.23
C LYS A 85 -24.65 11.91 9.07
N GLU A 86 -25.16 11.01 9.91
CA GLU A 86 -24.32 10.13 10.73
C GLU A 86 -23.49 9.17 9.87
N ILE A 87 -24.10 8.53 8.85
CA ILE A 87 -23.37 7.70 7.89
C ILE A 87 -22.35 8.52 7.11
N GLU A 88 -22.72 9.69 6.61
CA GLU A 88 -21.80 10.52 5.82
C GLU A 88 -20.57 10.92 6.64
N ALA A 89 -20.77 11.38 7.88
CA ALA A 89 -19.70 11.73 8.80
C ALA A 89 -18.81 10.51 9.10
N CYS A 90 -19.42 9.35 9.35
CA CYS A 90 -18.73 8.10 9.59
C CYS A 90 -17.83 7.70 8.40
N CYS A 91 -18.39 7.67 7.19
CA CYS A 91 -17.69 7.36 5.96
C CYS A 91 -16.53 8.33 5.68
N ARG A 92 -16.74 9.63 5.93
CA ARG A 92 -15.70 10.65 5.75
C ARG A 92 -14.50 10.39 6.64
N VAL A 93 -14.74 10.04 7.90
CA VAL A 93 -13.67 9.68 8.85
C VAL A 93 -12.97 8.40 8.42
N ASP A 94 -13.71 7.35 8.06
CA ASP A 94 -13.13 6.06 7.66
C ASP A 94 -12.27 6.15 6.41
N VAL A 95 -12.77 6.83 5.37
CA VAL A 95 -12.01 7.06 4.14
C VAL A 95 -10.80 7.96 4.41
N THR A 96 -10.90 8.92 5.33
CA THR A 96 -9.76 9.76 5.72
C THR A 96 -8.67 8.94 6.42
N ILE A 97 -9.04 8.07 7.36
CA ILE A 97 -8.12 7.18 8.06
C ILE A 97 -7.47 6.21 7.06
N LEU A 98 -8.27 5.57 6.21
CA LEU A 98 -7.78 4.66 5.19
C LEU A 98 -6.82 5.36 4.23
N ARG A 99 -7.15 6.57 3.76
CA ARG A 99 -6.27 7.38 2.91
C ARG A 99 -4.93 7.65 3.60
N LYS A 100 -4.95 8.12 4.85
CA LYS A 100 -3.72 8.41 5.62
C LYS A 100 -2.87 7.16 5.82
N ALA A 101 -3.49 6.03 6.18
CA ALA A 101 -2.81 4.76 6.35
C ALA A 101 -2.17 4.26 5.05
N CYS A 102 -2.92 4.32 3.93
CA CYS A 102 -2.43 3.95 2.61
C CYS A 102 -1.26 4.82 2.14
N LEU A 103 -1.33 6.14 2.36
CA LEU A 103 -0.23 7.06 2.03
C LEU A 103 1.03 6.72 2.84
N LYS A 104 0.88 6.48 4.15
CA LYS A 104 2.02 6.13 4.99
C LYS A 104 2.62 4.77 4.63
N PHE A 105 1.76 3.80 4.32
CA PHE A 105 2.19 2.48 3.86
C PHE A 105 2.99 2.56 2.56
N ARG A 106 2.50 3.33 1.57
CA ARG A 106 3.20 3.57 0.30
C ARG A 106 4.55 4.24 0.50
N GLU A 107 4.60 5.29 1.32
CA GLU A 107 5.84 6.02 1.66
C GLU A 107 6.89 5.07 2.26
N LEU A 108 6.48 4.22 3.21
CA LEU A 108 7.37 3.25 3.84
C LEU A 108 7.93 2.25 2.80
N ILE A 109 7.10 1.67 1.95
CA ILE A 109 7.55 0.69 0.95
C ILE A 109 8.48 1.34 -0.08
N LEU A 110 8.12 2.52 -0.60
CA LEU A 110 8.99 3.26 -1.52
C LEU A 110 10.35 3.56 -0.88
N THR A 111 10.36 4.05 0.37
CA THR A 111 11.59 4.39 1.08
C THR A 111 12.47 3.15 1.33
N GLN A 112 11.88 2.03 1.75
CA GLN A 112 12.62 0.79 2.05
C GLN A 112 13.13 0.06 0.81
N THR A 113 12.52 0.32 -0.35
CA THR A 113 12.89 -0.33 -1.64
C THR A 113 13.70 0.60 -2.53
N ASN A 114 14.21 1.72 -2.01
CA ASN A 114 14.90 2.76 -2.79
C ASN A 114 14.10 3.23 -4.01
N TYR A 115 12.78 3.36 -3.85
CA TYR A 115 11.83 3.79 -4.88
C TYR A 115 11.72 2.85 -6.10
N GLU A 116 12.15 1.60 -5.96
CA GLU A 116 12.05 0.58 -7.01
C GLU A 116 10.68 -0.12 -7.04
N VAL A 117 9.93 -0.12 -5.92
CA VAL A 117 8.63 -0.80 -5.82
C VAL A 117 7.58 0.10 -5.19
N ASP A 118 6.45 0.28 -5.88
CA ASP A 118 5.25 0.91 -5.30
C ASP A 118 4.35 -0.16 -4.65
N ALA A 119 3.91 0.11 -3.42
CA ALA A 119 3.03 -0.79 -2.68
C ALA A 119 1.72 -1.10 -3.42
N PHE A 120 1.21 -0.14 -4.21
CA PHE A 120 -0.08 -0.26 -4.89
C PHE A 120 0.01 -0.75 -6.34
N ASP A 121 1.20 -1.06 -6.86
CA ASP A 121 1.34 -1.82 -8.11
C ASP A 121 0.91 -3.30 -7.93
N SER A 122 0.73 -3.74 -6.68
CA SER A 122 0.24 -5.08 -6.32
C SER A 122 -1.11 -5.01 -5.59
N VAL A 123 -2.04 -5.89 -5.98
CA VAL A 123 -3.38 -5.95 -5.35
C VAL A 123 -3.33 -6.50 -3.92
N THR A 124 -2.35 -7.37 -3.62
CA THR A 124 -2.20 -8.01 -2.31
C THR A 124 -0.80 -7.81 -1.75
N ILE A 125 -0.70 -7.79 -0.41
CA ILE A 125 0.58 -7.68 0.31
C ILE A 125 1.52 -8.83 -0.07
N ALA A 126 1.00 -10.05 -0.24
CA ALA A 126 1.81 -11.20 -0.65
C ALA A 126 2.44 -11.01 -2.04
N SER A 127 1.67 -10.49 -3.01
CA SER A 127 2.18 -10.13 -4.34
C SER A 127 3.23 -9.03 -4.25
N MET A 128 2.98 -8.00 -3.44
CA MET A 128 3.94 -6.92 -3.21
C MET A 128 5.26 -7.44 -2.63
N CYS A 129 5.21 -8.25 -1.58
CA CYS A 129 6.40 -8.85 -0.96
C CYS A 129 7.19 -9.71 -1.97
N MET A 130 6.49 -10.44 -2.83
CA MET A 130 7.12 -11.22 -3.90
C MET A 130 7.81 -10.33 -4.93
N THR A 131 7.20 -9.20 -5.31
CA THR A 131 7.83 -8.19 -6.17
C THR A 131 9.08 -7.60 -5.51
N ILE A 132 8.99 -7.19 -4.24
CA ILE A 132 10.12 -6.68 -3.47
C ILE A 132 11.26 -7.72 -3.42
N PHE A 133 10.94 -8.99 -3.17
CA PHE A 133 11.93 -10.06 -3.16
C PHE A 133 12.66 -10.18 -4.50
N ARG A 134 11.91 -10.19 -5.61
CA ARG A 134 12.48 -10.31 -6.96
C ARG A 134 13.28 -9.08 -7.40
N THR A 135 12.88 -7.88 -6.99
CA THR A 135 13.52 -6.63 -7.42
C THR A 135 14.70 -6.25 -6.54
N CYS A 136 14.60 -6.45 -5.22
CA CYS A 136 15.58 -5.95 -4.26
C CYS A 136 16.56 -7.02 -3.75
N PHE A 137 16.21 -8.31 -3.82
CA PHE A 137 17.00 -9.38 -3.19
C PHE A 137 17.46 -10.46 -4.16
N LEU A 138 16.75 -10.71 -5.26
CA LEU A 138 17.14 -11.73 -6.23
C LEU A 138 18.31 -11.21 -7.09
N GLN A 139 19.39 -11.99 -7.15
CA GLN A 139 20.53 -11.69 -8.01
C GLN A 139 20.31 -12.27 -9.40
N GLU A 140 20.65 -11.52 -10.45
CA GLU A 140 20.65 -12.05 -11.81
C GLU A 140 21.81 -13.05 -11.97
N GLU A 141 21.47 -14.32 -12.22
CA GLU A 141 22.43 -15.29 -12.74
C GLU A 141 22.50 -15.14 -14.26
N HIS A 142 23.63 -14.65 -14.77
CA HIS A 142 23.92 -14.73 -16.20
C HIS A 142 24.79 -15.94 -16.47
N ARG A 143 24.65 -16.50 -17.67
CA ARG A 143 25.63 -17.43 -18.21
C ARG A 143 26.42 -16.70 -19.27
N VAL A 144 27.75 -16.75 -19.13
CA VAL A 144 28.68 -16.25 -20.14
C VAL A 144 29.28 -17.41 -20.89
N HIS A 145 29.38 -17.25 -22.21
CA HIS A 145 30.24 -18.07 -23.04
C HIS A 145 31.63 -17.42 -23.06
N LEU A 146 32.64 -18.17 -22.62
CA LEU A 146 34.04 -17.78 -22.82
C LEU A 146 34.49 -18.31 -24.17
N VAL A 147 35.19 -17.48 -24.96
CA VAL A 147 35.93 -17.97 -26.12
C VAL A 147 37.08 -18.84 -25.61
N THR A 148 36.83 -20.14 -25.54
CA THR A 148 37.85 -21.18 -25.40
C THR A 148 37.57 -22.23 -26.46
N ASN A 149 38.45 -23.22 -26.66
CA ASN A 149 38.14 -24.39 -27.50
C ASN A 149 36.94 -25.22 -26.97
N THR A 150 36.30 -24.81 -25.87
CA THR A 150 35.12 -25.42 -25.26
C THR A 150 34.08 -24.37 -24.86
N ASP A 151 32.83 -24.54 -25.30
CA ASP A 151 31.69 -23.71 -24.86
C ASP A 151 31.35 -23.98 -23.38
N LEU A 152 32.04 -23.28 -22.46
CA LEU A 152 31.78 -23.35 -21.03
C LEU A 152 30.75 -22.30 -20.62
N ALA A 153 29.60 -22.77 -20.14
CA ALA A 153 28.59 -21.91 -19.52
C ALA A 153 28.91 -21.70 -18.04
N LEU A 154 29.42 -20.50 -17.70
CA LEU A 154 29.84 -20.17 -16.33
C LEU A 154 28.83 -19.27 -15.62
N ARG A 155 28.74 -19.42 -14.29
CA ARG A 155 27.91 -18.54 -13.44
C ARG A 155 28.52 -17.14 -13.41
N THR A 156 27.67 -16.12 -13.40
CA THR A 156 28.09 -14.75 -13.16
C THR A 156 27.33 -14.12 -12.01
N ARG A 157 27.91 -13.07 -11.43
CA ARG A 157 27.21 -12.14 -10.55
C ARG A 157 27.52 -10.70 -10.94
N TRP A 158 26.64 -9.77 -10.56
CA TRP A 158 26.89 -8.34 -10.67
C TRP A 158 27.11 -7.75 -9.28
N VAL A 159 28.27 -7.14 -9.08
CA VAL A 159 28.62 -6.46 -7.82
C VAL A 159 29.05 -5.03 -8.18
N ASN A 160 28.40 -4.03 -7.57
CA ASN A 160 28.73 -2.61 -7.76
C ASN A 160 28.77 -2.14 -9.24
N GLY A 161 27.88 -2.66 -10.09
CA GLY A 161 27.84 -2.30 -11.52
C GLY A 161 28.89 -2.99 -12.40
N HIS A 162 29.68 -3.91 -11.84
CA HIS A 162 30.64 -4.73 -12.58
C HIS A 162 30.23 -6.21 -12.57
N GLY A 163 30.38 -6.87 -13.72
CA GLY A 163 30.13 -8.31 -13.85
C GLY A 163 31.36 -9.12 -13.51
N GLU A 164 31.20 -10.13 -12.66
CA GLU A 164 32.21 -11.13 -12.31
C GLU A 164 31.74 -12.52 -12.74
N VAL A 165 32.70 -13.38 -13.11
CA VAL A 165 32.44 -14.76 -13.56
C VAL A 165 33.08 -15.74 -12.58
N TRP A 166 32.36 -16.80 -12.21
CA TRP A 166 32.88 -17.87 -11.38
C TRP A 166 33.70 -18.84 -12.24
N TYR A 167 35.02 -18.88 -12.02
CA TYR A 167 35.95 -19.71 -12.76
C TYR A 167 37.13 -20.11 -11.86
N PHE A 168 37.55 -21.39 -11.92
CA PHE A 168 38.57 -21.96 -11.04
C PHE A 168 38.36 -21.63 -9.54
N ASP A 169 37.14 -21.87 -9.05
CA ASP A 169 36.73 -21.67 -7.65
C ASP A 169 36.89 -20.25 -7.10
N ARG A 170 36.90 -19.24 -7.99
CA ARG A 170 37.01 -17.82 -7.63
C ARG A 170 36.14 -16.95 -8.53
N TRP A 171 35.79 -15.77 -8.06
CA TRP A 171 35.16 -14.72 -8.87
C TRP A 171 36.22 -13.90 -9.57
N LEU A 172 36.15 -13.83 -10.90
CA LEU A 172 37.11 -13.11 -11.74
C LEU A 172 36.39 -12.00 -12.52
N SER A 173 37.00 -10.81 -12.57
CA SER A 173 36.51 -9.74 -13.43
C SER A 173 36.86 -10.02 -14.90
N GLN A 174 36.25 -9.27 -15.83
CA GLN A 174 36.62 -9.34 -17.24
C GLN A 174 38.11 -9.04 -17.49
N LYS A 175 38.72 -8.16 -16.68
CA LYS A 175 40.15 -7.88 -16.76
C LYS A 175 40.98 -9.06 -16.28
N ASP A 176 40.55 -9.73 -15.21
CA ASP A 176 41.28 -10.87 -14.66
C ASP A 176 41.20 -12.09 -15.58
N LEU A 177 40.04 -12.31 -16.22
CA LEU A 177 39.86 -13.35 -17.24
C LEU A 177 40.76 -13.12 -18.46
N LEU A 178 40.86 -11.87 -18.91
CA LEU A 178 41.71 -11.51 -20.04
C LEU A 178 43.20 -11.64 -19.67
N ASN A 179 43.61 -11.09 -18.53
CA ASN A 179 45.02 -11.02 -18.14
C ASN A 179 45.58 -12.37 -17.68
N THR A 180 44.77 -13.19 -17.02
CA THR A 180 45.24 -14.44 -16.38
C THR A 180 45.02 -15.66 -17.27
N HIS A 181 43.99 -15.62 -18.11
CA HIS A 181 43.55 -16.80 -18.87
C HIS A 181 43.33 -16.52 -20.37
N ASN A 182 43.59 -15.29 -20.84
CA ASN A 182 43.37 -14.87 -22.23
C ASN A 182 41.94 -15.16 -22.75
N HIS A 183 40.95 -15.09 -21.85
CA HIS A 183 39.56 -15.35 -22.18
C HIS A 183 38.79 -14.05 -22.41
N VAL A 184 37.98 -14.04 -23.46
CA VAL A 184 37.04 -12.96 -23.76
C VAL A 184 35.62 -13.48 -23.56
N VAL A 185 34.78 -12.70 -22.90
CA VAL A 185 33.34 -12.99 -22.74
C VAL A 185 32.64 -12.64 -24.05
N GLU A 186 32.12 -13.63 -24.76
CA GLU A 186 31.56 -13.46 -26.11
C GLU A 186 30.05 -13.22 -26.09
N CYS A 187 29.33 -13.96 -25.24
CA CYS A 187 27.87 -13.89 -25.18
C CYS A 187 27.39 -13.82 -23.73
N LYS A 188 26.49 -12.87 -23.45
CA LYS A 188 25.71 -12.82 -22.22
C LYS A 188 24.30 -13.31 -22.56
N LYS A 189 23.95 -14.53 -22.16
CA LYS A 189 22.60 -15.05 -22.33
C LYS A 189 21.95 -15.14 -20.96
N HIS A 190 20.88 -14.38 -20.76
CA HIS A 190 20.07 -14.44 -19.56
C HIS A 190 19.43 -15.83 -19.46
N GLN A 191 19.74 -16.59 -18.41
CA GLN A 191 19.08 -17.86 -18.09
C GLN A 191 18.59 -17.83 -16.66
N GLY A 192 17.35 -17.37 -16.48
CA GLY A 192 16.68 -17.31 -15.19
C GLY A 192 15.45 -16.42 -15.27
N ASN A 193 14.71 -16.29 -14.17
CA ASN A 193 13.67 -15.29 -14.07
C ASN A 193 14.32 -13.95 -14.39
N GLU A 194 13.93 -13.32 -15.50
CA GLU A 194 14.23 -11.90 -15.73
C GLU A 194 13.94 -11.19 -14.42
N ILE A 195 14.88 -10.39 -13.89
CA ILE A 195 14.43 -9.36 -12.96
C ILE A 195 13.46 -8.58 -13.80
N VAL A 196 12.18 -8.87 -13.61
CA VAL A 196 11.11 -8.03 -14.10
C VAL A 196 11.33 -6.77 -13.27
N ARG A 197 12.21 -5.89 -13.76
CA ARG A 197 12.17 -4.49 -13.43
C ARG A 197 10.78 -4.14 -13.87
N VAL A 198 9.85 -4.14 -12.90
CA VAL A 198 8.46 -3.84 -13.15
C VAL A 198 8.53 -2.57 -13.95
N LYS A 199 8.08 -2.63 -15.22
CA LYS A 199 8.07 -1.44 -16.08
C LYS A 199 7.40 -0.39 -15.22
N LYS A 200 8.14 0.67 -14.86
CA LYS A 200 7.60 1.77 -14.04
C LYS A 200 6.22 2.04 -14.58
N SER A 201 5.19 1.70 -13.80
CA SER A 201 3.84 1.96 -14.25
C SER A 201 3.82 3.48 -14.48
N LEU A 202 3.40 3.92 -15.67
CA LEU A 202 3.14 5.34 -15.93
C LEU A 202 1.90 5.83 -15.13
N GLY A 203 1.68 5.25 -13.95
CA GLY A 203 0.49 5.34 -13.13
C GLY A 203 0.64 6.44 -12.08
N TRP A 204 -0.26 7.41 -12.16
CA TRP A 204 -0.55 8.47 -11.19
C TRP A 204 0.55 9.49 -10.88
N HIS A 205 1.72 9.41 -11.51
CA HIS A 205 2.82 10.36 -11.30
C HIS A 205 2.58 11.76 -11.92
N THR A 206 1.42 12.02 -12.53
CA THR A 206 1.11 13.29 -13.22
C THR A 206 0.22 14.27 -12.45
N TYR A 207 -0.10 14.04 -11.18
CA TYR A 207 -1.02 14.93 -10.44
C TYR A 207 -0.41 15.74 -9.29
N LEU A 208 0.92 15.74 -9.10
CA LEU A 208 1.55 16.50 -8.00
C LEU A 208 2.69 17.44 -8.45
N SER A 209 2.75 17.82 -9.73
CA SER A 209 3.81 18.72 -10.23
C SER A 209 3.32 19.98 -10.95
N ASP A 210 2.06 20.38 -10.81
CA ASP A 210 1.60 21.69 -11.27
C ASP A 210 0.65 22.33 -10.23
N LYS A 211 1.24 23.00 -9.23
CA LYS A 211 0.73 24.22 -8.59
C LYS A 211 1.89 25.03 -8.00
#